data_AF-X0X378-F1
#
_entry.id   AF-X0X378-F1
#
_cell.length_a   1.000
_cell.length_b   1.000
_cell.length_c   1.000
_cell.angle_alpha   90.00
_cell.angle_beta   90.00
_cell.angle_gamma   90.00
#
_symmetry.space_group_name_H-M   'P 1'
#
loop_
_entity.id
_entity.type
_entity.pdbx_description
1 polymer ?
#
loop_
_entity_poly.entity_id
_entity_poly.type
_entity_poly.pdbx_seq_one_letter_code
_entity_poly.pdbx_strand_id
1 'polypeptide(L)'
;PSWYDATHVKTIQEGINNATTGDTIFVHNGTYDEVVVINKRVDLIGQSKEGVIVDGGDEASEAVNVVANYVNITTFSVGHGYWYSIKLGASYATIANCNLYGSYFGIDLRWESNNNLIINCDIYDNREAGICIQSGSNNIITDCDIHNNPRGILVASYSNNLIYRNIFRDNGWHNAHDDWPDNRWDNGTVGNYWDDYRGKDEDGDGIGDRPYRIPGGTAGSRDRYPLMNPTDMTPPKTKCELEGDLEG
;
A
#
# COMPACT_ATOMS: atom_id res chain seq x y z
N PRO A 1 -1.51 23.18 29.57
CA PRO A 1 -0.98 24.34 28.81
C PRO A 1 -2.15 25.13 28.23
N SER A 2 -1.99 26.43 27.94
CA SER A 2 -3.08 27.25 27.36
C SER A 2 -3.49 26.84 25.95
N TRP A 3 -2.68 26.03 25.27
CA TRP A 3 -2.98 25.48 23.94
C TRP A 3 -3.77 24.18 23.98
N TYR A 4 -3.90 23.52 25.13
CA TYR A 4 -4.49 22.18 25.22
C TYR A 4 -5.99 22.27 25.52
N ASP A 5 -6.82 21.77 24.61
CA ASP A 5 -8.27 21.71 24.73
C ASP A 5 -8.85 20.51 23.96
N ALA A 6 -10.18 20.41 23.86
CA ALA A 6 -10.86 19.29 23.19
C ALA A 6 -10.46 19.11 21.71
N THR A 7 -9.92 20.15 21.07
CA THR A 7 -9.51 20.18 19.66
C THR A 7 -7.99 20.26 19.47
N HIS A 8 -7.23 20.46 20.54
CA HIS A 8 -5.77 20.54 20.54
C HIS A 8 -5.20 19.63 21.64
N VAL A 9 -4.86 18.41 21.24
CA VAL A 9 -4.55 17.29 22.13
C VAL A 9 -3.08 16.90 22.06
N LYS A 10 -2.64 15.99 22.94
CA LYS A 10 -1.23 15.54 22.99
C LYS A 10 -0.96 14.28 22.19
N THR A 11 -1.97 13.46 21.97
CA THR A 11 -1.82 12.17 21.30
C THR A 11 -2.85 12.03 20.19
N ILE A 12 -2.56 11.19 19.20
CA ILE A 12 -3.47 10.88 18.11
C ILE A 12 -4.71 10.18 18.65
N GLN A 13 -4.54 9.24 19.60
CA GLN A 13 -5.69 8.53 20.18
C GLN A 13 -6.66 9.48 20.88
N GLU A 14 -6.15 10.49 21.58
CA GLU A 14 -7.01 11.50 22.21
C GLU A 14 -7.79 12.30 21.16
N GLY A 15 -7.14 12.65 20.03
CA GLY A 15 -7.78 13.34 18.91
C GLY A 15 -8.91 12.53 18.31
N ILE A 16 -8.68 11.23 18.10
CA ILE A 16 -9.71 10.28 17.66
C ILE A 16 -10.85 10.21 18.68
N ASN A 17 -10.54 10.14 19.97
CA ASN A 17 -11.57 10.04 21.00
C ASN A 17 -12.49 11.26 21.01
N ASN A 18 -11.94 12.47 20.86
CA ASN A 18 -12.67 13.73 20.85
C ASN A 18 -13.41 14.00 19.52
N ALA A 19 -12.93 13.44 18.42
CA ALA A 19 -13.54 13.60 17.10
C ALA A 19 -14.94 12.98 17.01
N THR A 20 -15.81 13.64 16.23
CA THR A 20 -17.09 13.10 15.78
C THR A 20 -16.86 12.26 14.51
N THR A 21 -17.73 11.27 14.28
CA THR A 21 -17.72 10.46 13.06
C THR A 21 -17.80 11.34 11.82
N GLY A 22 -16.80 11.23 10.94
CA GLY A 22 -16.65 12.00 9.70
C GLY A 22 -15.71 13.19 9.82
N ASP A 23 -15.19 13.49 11.01
CA ASP A 23 -14.26 14.60 11.20
C ASP A 23 -12.88 14.29 10.59
N THR A 24 -12.16 15.37 10.28
CA THR A 24 -10.75 15.34 9.92
C THR A 24 -9.89 15.69 11.13
N ILE A 25 -8.88 14.87 11.41
CA ILE A 25 -7.89 15.06 12.46
C ILE A 25 -6.56 15.37 11.77
N PHE A 26 -6.11 16.62 11.92
CA PHE A 26 -4.80 17.04 11.44
C PHE A 26 -3.74 16.76 12.50
N VAL A 27 -2.68 16.05 12.13
CA VAL A 27 -1.60 15.64 13.05
C VAL A 27 -0.33 16.40 12.70
N HIS A 28 0.16 17.19 13.64
CA HIS A 28 1.40 17.93 13.49
C HIS A 28 2.63 17.02 13.60
N ASN A 29 3.75 17.48 13.04
CA ASN A 29 5.02 16.78 13.16
C ASN A 29 5.36 16.47 14.63
N GLY A 30 5.80 15.25 14.87
CA GLY A 30 6.10 14.70 16.18
C GLY A 30 6.25 13.18 16.10
N THR A 31 6.87 12.61 17.12
CA THR A 31 6.88 11.18 17.37
C THR A 31 5.84 10.87 18.43
N TYR A 32 4.93 9.96 18.10
CA TYR A 32 3.81 9.51 18.90
C TYR A 32 4.07 8.06 19.29
N ASP A 33 4.64 7.88 20.48
CA ASP A 33 4.81 6.57 21.13
C ASP A 33 3.47 6.17 21.76
N GLU A 34 2.62 5.56 20.94
CA GLU A 34 1.29 5.10 21.33
C GLU A 34 0.77 4.03 20.35
N VAL A 35 -0.20 3.25 20.82
CA VAL A 35 -1.03 2.40 19.95
C VAL A 35 -2.27 3.18 19.55
N VAL A 36 -2.45 3.41 18.25
CA VAL A 36 -3.59 4.16 17.71
C VAL A 36 -4.69 3.20 17.26
N VAL A 37 -5.86 3.27 17.87
CA VAL A 37 -7.05 2.51 17.51
C VAL A 37 -8.09 3.43 16.86
N ILE A 38 -8.37 3.18 15.58
CA ILE A 38 -9.35 3.94 14.80
C ILE A 38 -10.64 3.13 14.70
N ASN A 39 -11.56 3.40 15.63
CA ASN A 39 -12.83 2.70 15.79
C ASN A 39 -14.05 3.54 15.35
N LYS A 40 -13.81 4.68 14.70
CA LYS A 40 -14.82 5.56 14.12
C LYS A 40 -14.34 6.04 12.75
N ARG A 41 -15.28 6.35 11.84
CA ARG A 41 -14.95 6.95 10.54
C ARG A 41 -14.35 8.34 10.77
N VAL A 42 -13.11 8.54 10.35
CA VAL A 42 -12.37 9.82 10.44
C VAL A 42 -11.33 9.87 9.32
N ASP A 43 -10.90 11.09 8.98
CA ASP A 43 -9.76 11.34 8.12
C ASP A 43 -8.56 11.76 8.98
N LEU A 44 -7.51 10.95 9.04
CA LEU A 44 -6.24 11.32 9.66
C LEU A 44 -5.29 11.86 8.58
N ILE A 45 -4.83 13.09 8.77
CA ILE A 45 -3.93 13.78 7.83
C ILE A 45 -2.71 14.26 8.60
N GLY A 46 -1.55 13.67 8.32
CA GLY A 46 -0.28 14.12 8.88
C GLY A 46 0.26 15.34 8.14
N GLN A 47 0.94 16.21 8.88
CA GLN A 47 1.58 17.40 8.34
C GLN A 47 2.70 17.08 7.33
N SER A 48 3.45 16.00 7.54
CA SER A 48 4.46 15.52 6.59
C SER A 48 4.78 14.05 6.81
N LYS A 49 5.07 13.33 5.71
CA LYS A 49 5.31 11.88 5.71
C LYS A 49 6.46 11.51 6.66
N GLU A 50 7.55 12.27 6.60
CA GLU A 50 8.76 12.05 7.43
C GLU A 50 8.67 12.66 8.84
N GLY A 51 7.73 13.59 9.06
CA GLY A 51 7.68 14.37 10.30
C GLY A 51 6.63 13.88 11.30
N VAL A 52 5.64 13.10 10.87
CA VAL A 52 4.61 12.52 11.74
C VAL A 52 4.86 11.02 11.87
N ILE A 53 5.42 10.62 13.01
CA ILE A 53 5.86 9.23 13.25
C ILE A 53 4.97 8.62 14.33
N VAL A 54 4.26 7.54 13.99
CA VAL A 54 3.56 6.68 14.96
C VAL A 54 4.46 5.48 15.24
N ASP A 55 4.93 5.37 16.48
CA ASP A 55 5.85 4.33 16.92
C ASP A 55 5.13 3.36 17.86
N GLY A 56 5.04 2.09 17.45
CA GLY A 56 4.38 1.03 18.22
C GLY A 56 5.22 0.46 19.38
N GLY A 57 6.48 0.88 19.54
CA GLY A 57 7.32 0.55 20.69
C GLY A 57 7.78 -0.92 20.79
N ASP A 58 7.71 -1.68 19.70
CA ASP A 58 8.12 -3.09 19.52
C ASP A 58 7.44 -4.14 20.44
N GLU A 59 6.75 -3.73 21.51
CA GLU A 59 6.03 -4.63 22.42
C GLU A 59 4.56 -4.78 22.05
N ALA A 60 3.93 -3.71 21.54
CA ALA A 60 2.54 -3.76 21.12
C ALA A 60 2.39 -4.56 19.83
N SER A 61 1.27 -5.29 19.70
CA SER A 61 0.98 -6.07 18.49
C SER A 61 0.96 -5.20 17.23
N GLU A 62 0.37 -4.00 17.30
CA GLU A 62 0.30 -3.07 16.19
C GLU A 62 0.60 -1.63 16.63
N ALA A 63 1.14 -0.82 15.73
CA ALA A 63 1.23 0.64 15.93
C ALA A 63 -0.13 1.31 15.63
N VAL A 64 -0.79 0.91 14.54
CA VAL A 64 -2.13 1.40 14.17
C VAL A 64 -3.09 0.24 13.91
N ASN A 65 -4.25 0.27 14.57
CA ASN A 65 -5.36 -0.68 14.39
C ASN A 65 -6.57 0.03 13.78
N VAL A 66 -6.89 -0.31 12.52
CA VAL A 66 -8.05 0.25 11.81
C VAL A 66 -9.21 -0.74 11.89
N VAL A 67 -10.26 -0.35 12.62
CA VAL A 67 -11.44 -1.19 12.88
C VAL A 67 -12.70 -0.63 12.24
N ALA A 68 -12.79 0.70 12.09
CA ALA A 68 -13.93 1.32 11.43
C ALA A 68 -13.76 1.39 9.91
N ASN A 69 -14.85 1.17 9.19
CA ASN A 69 -14.92 1.40 7.75
C ASN A 69 -14.82 2.89 7.42
N TYR A 70 -14.47 3.21 6.17
CA TYR A 70 -14.40 4.58 5.65
C TYR A 70 -13.38 5.46 6.39
N VAL A 71 -12.25 4.89 6.79
CA VAL A 71 -11.14 5.60 7.43
C VAL A 71 -10.11 5.98 6.38
N ASN A 72 -9.65 7.23 6.39
CA ASN A 72 -8.51 7.64 5.59
C ASN A 72 -7.32 7.95 6.50
N ILE A 73 -6.14 7.42 6.17
CA ILE A 73 -4.86 7.70 6.83
C ILE A 73 -3.92 8.18 5.75
N THR A 74 -3.46 9.43 5.86
CA THR A 74 -2.63 10.03 4.83
C THR A 74 -1.43 10.78 5.41
N THR A 75 -0.25 10.59 4.83
CA THR A 75 0.96 11.37 5.16
C THR A 75 1.53 11.06 6.56
N PHE A 76 1.80 9.78 6.84
CA PHE A 76 2.39 9.31 8.10
C PHE A 76 3.58 8.39 7.88
N SER A 77 4.50 8.38 8.84
CA SER A 77 5.42 7.27 9.06
C SER A 77 4.87 6.41 10.19
N VAL A 78 4.70 5.10 9.97
CA VAL A 78 4.14 4.17 10.96
C VAL A 78 5.04 2.96 11.03
N GLY A 79 5.46 2.57 12.23
CA GLY A 79 6.36 1.45 12.38
C GLY A 79 6.47 0.90 13.78
N HIS A 80 7.33 -0.10 13.92
CA HIS A 80 7.69 -0.73 15.20
C HIS A 80 6.49 -1.29 15.98
N GLY A 81 5.40 -1.69 15.31
CA GLY A 81 4.49 -2.68 15.88
C GLY A 81 5.14 -4.06 15.83
N TYR A 82 5.04 -4.86 16.90
CA TYR A 82 5.62 -6.20 16.96
C TYR A 82 5.16 -7.08 15.79
N TRP A 83 3.89 -7.01 15.43
CA TRP A 83 3.34 -7.71 14.28
C TRP A 83 3.03 -6.78 13.11
N TYR A 84 2.47 -5.59 13.34
CA TYR A 84 1.90 -4.78 12.26
C TYR A 84 2.26 -3.29 12.41
N SER A 85 2.74 -2.63 11.36
CA SER A 85 2.73 -1.17 11.36
C SER A 85 1.27 -0.70 11.28
N ILE A 86 0.53 -1.22 10.29
CA ILE A 86 -0.93 -1.04 10.19
C ILE A 86 -1.62 -2.41 10.12
N LYS A 87 -2.50 -2.65 11.08
CA LYS A 87 -3.47 -3.74 11.03
C LYS A 87 -4.79 -3.19 10.47
N LEU A 88 -5.13 -3.58 9.25
CA LEU A 88 -6.33 -3.14 8.56
C LEU A 88 -7.39 -4.25 8.67
N GLY A 89 -8.37 -4.03 9.55
CA GLY A 89 -9.52 -4.91 9.80
C GLY A 89 -10.83 -4.28 9.36
N ALA A 90 -10.81 -3.47 8.30
CA ALA A 90 -11.91 -2.62 7.87
C ALA A 90 -12.01 -2.56 6.34
N SER A 91 -13.16 -2.08 5.85
CA SER A 91 -13.46 -1.89 4.43
C SER A 91 -13.57 -0.40 4.07
N TYR A 92 -13.38 -0.08 2.80
CA TYR A 92 -13.46 1.28 2.26
C TYR A 92 -12.47 2.27 2.90
N ALA A 93 -11.35 1.77 3.42
CA ALA A 93 -10.29 2.60 3.96
C ALA A 93 -9.31 3.03 2.86
N THR A 94 -8.69 4.19 3.04
CA THR A 94 -7.55 4.64 2.22
C THR A 94 -6.32 4.80 3.09
N ILE A 95 -5.23 4.12 2.72
CA ILE A 95 -3.90 4.36 3.28
C ILE A 95 -3.08 4.97 2.15
N ALA A 96 -2.66 6.23 2.30
CA ALA A 96 -1.96 6.92 1.22
C ALA A 96 -0.77 7.75 1.67
N ASN A 97 0.28 7.81 0.84
CA ASN A 97 1.45 8.65 1.10
C ASN A 97 2.10 8.36 2.47
N CYS A 98 2.23 7.08 2.85
CA CYS A 98 2.77 6.67 4.14
C CYS A 98 4.10 5.91 4.00
N ASN A 99 4.96 6.01 5.02
CA ASN A 99 6.11 5.11 5.22
C ASN A 99 5.71 4.02 6.21
N LEU A 100 5.90 2.75 5.87
CA LEU A 100 5.46 1.61 6.69
C LEU A 100 6.60 0.62 6.89
N TYR A 101 7.14 0.56 8.12
CA TYR A 101 8.43 -0.08 8.35
C TYR A 101 8.61 -0.70 9.73
N GLY A 102 9.66 -1.53 9.87
CA GLY A 102 10.14 -2.00 11.17
C GLY A 102 9.20 -2.96 11.90
N SER A 103 8.16 -3.47 11.24
CA SER A 103 7.19 -4.41 11.82
C SER A 103 7.34 -5.80 11.22
N TYR A 104 6.59 -6.80 11.71
CA TYR A 104 6.58 -8.12 11.04
C TYR A 104 5.91 -8.02 9.66
N PHE A 105 4.77 -7.32 9.59
CA PHE A 105 4.14 -6.86 8.36
C PHE A 105 4.00 -5.33 8.37
N GLY A 106 4.30 -4.67 7.24
CA GLY A 106 4.03 -3.24 7.11
C GLY A 106 2.53 -2.95 7.14
N ILE A 107 1.75 -3.68 6.33
CA ILE A 107 0.29 -3.71 6.40
C ILE A 107 -0.20 -5.16 6.39
N ASP A 108 -1.18 -5.47 7.25
CA ASP A 108 -1.94 -6.72 7.20
C ASP A 108 -3.43 -6.45 6.95
N LEU A 109 -3.95 -6.86 5.78
CA LEU A 109 -5.37 -6.79 5.43
C LEU A 109 -6.05 -8.07 5.88
N ARG A 110 -6.97 -7.94 6.83
CA ARG A 110 -7.62 -9.09 7.47
C ARG A 110 -9.09 -8.87 7.81
N TRP A 111 -9.77 -9.94 8.21
CA TRP A 111 -11.17 -9.91 8.65
C TRP A 111 -12.11 -9.25 7.65
N GLU A 112 -12.16 -9.76 6.41
CA GLU A 112 -13.02 -9.22 5.35
C GLU A 112 -12.73 -7.74 5.03
N SER A 113 -11.46 -7.37 4.98
CA SER A 113 -11.02 -6.03 4.59
C SER A 113 -11.20 -5.84 3.08
N ASN A 114 -12.36 -5.31 2.68
CA ASN A 114 -12.76 -5.19 1.28
C ASN A 114 -12.72 -3.74 0.79
N ASN A 115 -12.51 -3.57 -0.52
CA ASN A 115 -12.60 -2.26 -1.17
C ASN A 115 -11.69 -1.18 -0.57
N ASN A 116 -10.52 -1.56 -0.05
CA ASN A 116 -9.53 -0.62 0.45
C ASN A 116 -8.58 -0.16 -0.66
N LEU A 117 -8.03 1.04 -0.50
CA LEU A 117 -7.02 1.61 -1.38
C LEU A 117 -5.72 1.83 -0.62
N ILE A 118 -4.65 1.21 -1.06
CA ILE A 118 -3.28 1.45 -0.59
C ILE A 118 -2.52 2.08 -1.76
N ILE A 119 -2.09 3.33 -1.61
CA ILE A 119 -1.57 4.12 -2.73
C ILE A 119 -0.43 5.06 -2.35
N ASN A 120 0.59 5.20 -3.21
CA ASN A 120 1.71 6.11 -2.98
C ASN A 120 2.45 5.87 -1.65
N CYS A 121 2.48 4.62 -1.17
CA CYS A 121 3.16 4.26 0.07
C CYS A 121 4.57 3.75 -0.22
N ASP A 122 5.46 3.98 0.75
CA ASP A 122 6.81 3.44 0.79
C ASP A 122 6.87 2.39 1.91
N ILE A 123 7.14 1.13 1.58
CA ILE A 123 6.91 -0.01 2.47
C ILE A 123 8.17 -0.86 2.53
N TYR A 124 8.88 -0.79 3.66
CA TYR A 124 10.25 -1.30 3.72
C TYR A 124 10.70 -1.79 5.09
N ASP A 125 11.78 -2.58 5.10
CA ASP A 125 12.44 -3.10 6.30
C ASP A 125 11.48 -3.81 7.29
N ASN A 126 10.48 -4.53 6.76
CA ASN A 126 9.59 -5.39 7.56
C ASN A 126 10.14 -6.82 7.64
N ARG A 127 9.81 -7.55 8.70
CA ARG A 127 10.44 -8.85 9.03
C ARG A 127 9.86 -10.07 8.31
N GLU A 128 8.71 -9.95 7.64
CA GLU A 128 8.09 -11.05 6.89
C GLU A 128 7.59 -10.61 5.51
N ALA A 129 6.75 -9.57 5.47
CA ALA A 129 6.30 -8.99 4.21
C ALA A 129 6.00 -7.50 4.34
N GLY A 130 6.15 -6.75 3.24
CA GLY A 130 5.70 -5.36 3.18
C GLY A 130 4.19 -5.28 3.35
N ILE A 131 3.43 -6.00 2.52
CA ILE A 131 1.98 -6.13 2.63
C ILE A 131 1.59 -7.61 2.70
N CYS A 132 0.76 -7.96 3.67
CA CYS A 132 0.09 -9.25 3.76
C CYS A 132 -1.40 -9.10 3.49
N ILE A 133 -1.94 -9.91 2.58
CA ILE A 133 -3.38 -10.00 2.31
C ILE A 133 -3.87 -11.32 2.88
N GLN A 134 -4.29 -11.31 4.13
CA GLN A 134 -4.84 -12.49 4.82
C GLN A 134 -6.30 -12.74 4.52
N SER A 135 -7.11 -11.70 4.36
CA SER A 135 -8.53 -11.80 4.05
C SER A 135 -9.07 -10.47 3.54
N GLY A 136 -9.76 -10.51 2.40
CA GLY A 136 -10.32 -9.32 1.77
C GLY A 136 -10.37 -9.44 0.26
N SER A 137 -11.24 -8.69 -0.39
CA SER A 137 -11.42 -8.67 -1.83
C SER A 137 -11.65 -7.26 -2.34
N ASN A 138 -11.40 -7.06 -3.64
CA ASN A 138 -11.56 -5.77 -4.32
C ASN A 138 -10.69 -4.65 -3.73
N ASN A 139 -9.59 -4.99 -3.06
CA ASN A 139 -8.60 -4.00 -2.64
C ASN A 139 -7.73 -3.61 -3.82
N ILE A 140 -7.27 -2.37 -3.82
CA ILE A 140 -6.38 -1.82 -4.83
C ILE A 140 -5.07 -1.43 -4.15
N ILE A 141 -3.96 -1.96 -4.66
CA ILE A 141 -2.61 -1.63 -4.24
C ILE A 141 -1.88 -1.06 -5.45
N THR A 142 -1.56 0.22 -5.43
CA THR A 142 -1.00 0.88 -6.62
C THR A 142 -0.04 2.01 -6.28
N ASP A 143 0.87 2.30 -7.19
CA ASP A 143 1.81 3.42 -7.07
C ASP A 143 2.66 3.37 -5.77
N CYS A 144 2.89 2.18 -5.20
CA CYS A 144 3.71 1.98 -4.00
C CYS A 144 5.14 1.54 -4.35
N ASP A 145 6.12 1.97 -3.54
CA ASP A 145 7.49 1.44 -3.54
C ASP A 145 7.62 0.41 -2.41
N ILE A 146 7.90 -0.84 -2.75
CA ILE A 146 7.89 -1.97 -1.82
C ILE A 146 9.26 -2.65 -1.88
N HIS A 147 10.07 -2.42 -0.84
CA HIS A 147 11.48 -2.78 -0.90
C HIS A 147 12.11 -3.24 0.41
N ASN A 148 13.23 -3.96 0.36
CA ASN A 148 13.93 -4.46 1.55
C ASN A 148 13.05 -5.29 2.52
N ASN A 149 12.03 -5.98 2.02
CA ASN A 149 11.24 -6.91 2.81
C ASN A 149 11.57 -8.36 2.39
N PRO A 150 11.47 -9.38 3.27
CA PRO A 150 11.63 -10.78 2.84
C PRO A 150 10.64 -11.17 1.74
N ARG A 151 9.40 -10.66 1.80
CA ARG A 151 8.48 -10.64 0.65
C ARG A 151 7.91 -9.25 0.43
N GLY A 152 7.77 -8.80 -0.81
CA GLY A 152 7.10 -7.52 -1.07
C GLY A 152 5.61 -7.60 -0.71
N ILE A 153 4.87 -8.43 -1.44
CA ILE A 153 3.46 -8.75 -1.12
C ILE A 153 3.28 -10.26 -0.93
N LEU A 154 2.60 -10.65 0.15
CA LEU A 154 2.16 -12.03 0.41
C LEU A 154 0.64 -12.11 0.38
N VAL A 155 0.08 -12.93 -0.52
CA VAL A 155 -1.35 -13.25 -0.56
C VAL A 155 -1.59 -14.60 0.10
N ALA A 156 -2.29 -14.61 1.24
CA ALA A 156 -2.51 -15.80 2.04
C ALA A 156 -3.92 -16.39 1.93
N SER A 157 -4.90 -15.69 1.34
CA SER A 157 -6.23 -16.26 1.03
C SER A 157 -6.87 -15.70 -0.24
N TYR A 158 -7.95 -16.35 -0.69
CA TYR A 158 -8.73 -15.97 -1.88
C TYR A 158 -9.05 -14.48 -1.92
N SER A 159 -8.74 -13.86 -3.04
CA SER A 159 -8.88 -12.43 -3.18
C SER A 159 -9.03 -12.02 -4.65
N ASN A 160 -9.96 -11.09 -4.91
CA ASN A 160 -10.12 -10.38 -6.18
C ASN A 160 -9.46 -8.99 -6.08
N ASN A 161 -8.16 -8.93 -5.72
CA ASN A 161 -7.47 -7.65 -5.59
C ASN A 161 -6.82 -7.22 -6.90
N LEU A 162 -6.56 -5.93 -7.02
CA LEU A 162 -5.88 -5.32 -8.16
C LEU A 162 -4.57 -4.68 -7.69
N ILE A 163 -3.44 -5.23 -8.15
CA ILE A 163 -2.09 -4.82 -7.79
C ILE A 163 -1.36 -4.38 -9.06
N TYR A 164 -1.09 -3.08 -9.22
CA TYR A 164 -0.52 -2.54 -10.46
C TYR A 164 0.20 -1.21 -10.21
N ARG A 165 1.17 -0.86 -11.07
CA ARG A 165 2.08 0.28 -10.92
C ARG A 165 2.79 0.35 -9.57
N ASN A 166 3.14 -0.80 -9.00
CA ASN A 166 4.03 -0.82 -7.83
C ASN A 166 5.47 -1.08 -8.29
N ILE A 167 6.42 -0.62 -7.49
CA ILE A 167 7.85 -0.85 -7.68
C ILE A 167 8.28 -1.89 -6.66
N PHE A 168 8.67 -3.08 -7.12
CA PHE A 168 9.26 -4.11 -6.28
C PHE A 168 10.77 -4.14 -6.49
N ARG A 169 11.53 -3.87 -5.42
CA ARG A 169 12.99 -3.86 -5.47
C ARG A 169 13.63 -4.34 -4.17
N ASP A 170 14.76 -5.02 -4.25
CA ASP A 170 15.56 -5.44 -3.10
C ASP A 170 14.77 -6.28 -2.07
N ASN A 171 13.69 -6.96 -2.50
CA ASN A 171 12.97 -7.89 -1.63
C ASN A 171 13.70 -9.23 -1.60
N GLY A 172 13.72 -9.89 -0.44
CA GLY A 172 14.58 -11.04 -0.17
C GLY A 172 14.16 -12.32 -0.89
N TRP A 173 13.22 -13.06 -0.31
CA TRP A 173 12.79 -14.36 -0.82
C TRP A 173 12.01 -14.22 -2.13
N HIS A 174 11.04 -13.30 -2.19
CA HIS A 174 10.22 -13.04 -3.37
C HIS A 174 9.72 -11.59 -3.42
N ASN A 175 9.70 -10.98 -4.61
CA ASN A 175 8.99 -9.71 -4.79
C ASN A 175 7.49 -9.81 -4.47
N ALA A 176 6.87 -10.92 -4.86
CA ALA A 176 5.49 -11.24 -4.51
C ALA A 176 5.30 -12.76 -4.36
N HIS A 177 4.30 -13.16 -3.58
CA HIS A 177 3.87 -14.55 -3.49
C HIS A 177 2.34 -14.65 -3.47
N ASP A 178 1.76 -15.40 -4.40
CA ASP A 178 0.32 -15.51 -4.60
C ASP A 178 -0.12 -16.93 -4.96
N ASP A 179 -0.74 -17.60 -4.00
CA ASP A 179 -1.26 -18.97 -4.17
C ASP A 179 -2.70 -19.02 -4.73
N TRP A 180 -3.34 -17.86 -4.99
CA TRP A 180 -4.78 -17.79 -5.27
C TRP A 180 -5.11 -17.18 -6.66
N PRO A 181 -6.07 -17.77 -7.41
CA PRO A 181 -6.18 -17.55 -8.86
C PRO A 181 -6.78 -16.20 -9.29
N ASP A 182 -7.44 -15.47 -8.39
CA ASP A 182 -8.34 -14.38 -8.77
C ASP A 182 -7.72 -12.96 -8.63
N ASN A 183 -6.49 -12.86 -8.11
CA ASN A 183 -5.80 -11.59 -8.03
C ASN A 183 -5.25 -11.16 -9.40
N ARG A 184 -5.35 -9.86 -9.68
CA ARG A 184 -4.82 -9.27 -10.90
C ARG A 184 -3.60 -8.44 -10.57
N TRP A 185 -2.46 -8.82 -11.15
CA TRP A 185 -1.18 -8.14 -11.00
C TRP A 185 -0.89 -7.12 -12.11
N ASP A 186 -1.94 -6.75 -12.85
CA ASP A 186 -1.95 -5.71 -13.87
C ASP A 186 -3.38 -5.21 -14.08
N ASN A 187 -3.54 -4.02 -14.66
CA ASN A 187 -4.87 -3.45 -14.95
C ASN A 187 -5.37 -3.72 -16.37
N GLY A 188 -4.72 -4.61 -17.12
CA GLY A 188 -5.01 -4.88 -18.53
C GLY A 188 -4.21 -4.03 -19.52
N THR A 189 -3.49 -3.00 -19.05
CA THR A 189 -2.65 -2.12 -19.87
C THR A 189 -1.29 -1.84 -19.26
N VAL A 190 -1.17 -1.89 -17.93
CA VAL A 190 0.08 -1.67 -17.19
C VAL A 190 0.08 -2.54 -15.94
N GLY A 191 1.25 -3.13 -15.66
CA GLY A 191 1.55 -3.95 -14.51
C GLY A 191 2.44 -3.24 -13.50
N ASN A 192 3.33 -3.99 -12.86
CA ASN A 192 4.27 -3.54 -11.85
C ASN A 192 5.70 -3.59 -12.40
N TYR A 193 6.60 -2.84 -11.76
CA TYR A 193 8.03 -2.99 -11.97
C TYR A 193 8.58 -4.06 -11.03
N TRP A 194 9.43 -4.94 -11.56
CA TRP A 194 10.08 -6.00 -10.80
C TRP A 194 11.60 -5.95 -11.06
N ASP A 195 12.38 -5.72 -10.02
CA ASP A 195 13.85 -5.62 -10.14
C ASP A 195 14.54 -6.91 -10.62
N ASP A 196 13.84 -8.04 -10.55
CA ASP A 196 14.25 -9.35 -11.04
C ASP A 196 13.64 -9.72 -12.40
N TYR A 197 12.85 -8.83 -13.03
CA TYR A 197 12.36 -9.03 -14.39
C TYR A 197 13.53 -9.03 -15.39
N ARG A 198 13.58 -10.06 -16.23
CA ARG A 198 14.62 -10.26 -17.26
C ARG A 198 14.01 -10.42 -18.66
N GLY A 199 12.77 -9.99 -18.85
CA GLY A 199 12.14 -9.98 -20.17
C GLY A 199 12.74 -8.91 -21.07
N LYS A 200 12.18 -8.84 -22.27
CA LYS A 200 12.54 -7.84 -23.28
C LYS A 200 11.32 -6.99 -23.57
N ASP A 201 11.59 -5.81 -24.09
CA ASP A 201 10.65 -4.87 -24.67
C ASP A 201 11.13 -4.67 -26.12
N GLU A 202 10.56 -5.43 -27.04
CA GLU A 202 10.95 -5.49 -28.45
C GLU A 202 10.30 -4.37 -29.28
N ASP A 203 9.15 -3.84 -28.84
CA ASP A 203 8.44 -2.75 -29.49
C ASP A 203 8.77 -1.34 -28.92
N GLY A 204 9.46 -1.30 -27.77
CA GLY A 204 9.99 -0.10 -27.14
C GLY A 204 8.93 0.72 -26.42
N ASP A 205 7.83 0.11 -25.98
CA ASP A 205 6.73 0.78 -25.29
C ASP A 205 6.93 0.88 -23.76
N GLY A 206 8.05 0.40 -23.23
CA GLY A 206 8.35 0.43 -21.79
C GLY A 206 7.65 -0.67 -20.99
N ILE A 207 6.94 -1.58 -21.66
CA ILE A 207 6.30 -2.77 -21.09
C ILE A 207 7.03 -4.01 -21.61
N GLY A 208 7.28 -4.96 -20.71
CA GLY A 208 7.90 -6.21 -21.09
C GLY A 208 6.95 -7.14 -21.85
N ASP A 209 7.38 -7.66 -23.00
CA ASP A 209 6.61 -8.54 -23.89
C ASP A 209 6.30 -9.92 -23.30
N ARG A 210 7.00 -10.28 -22.22
CA ARG A 210 6.80 -11.55 -21.51
C ARG A 210 6.17 -11.30 -20.15
N PRO A 211 5.06 -11.99 -19.81
CA PRO A 211 4.50 -11.87 -18.48
C PRO A 211 5.50 -12.23 -17.38
N TYR A 212 5.52 -11.45 -16.30
CA TYR A 212 6.21 -11.80 -15.07
C TYR A 212 5.32 -12.76 -14.25
N ARG A 213 5.87 -13.92 -13.88
CA ARG A 213 5.13 -14.93 -13.13
C ARG A 213 5.25 -14.64 -11.64
N ILE A 214 4.13 -14.59 -10.93
CA ILE A 214 4.14 -14.46 -9.49
C ILE A 214 4.36 -15.86 -8.89
N PRO A 215 5.41 -16.07 -8.08
CA PRO A 215 5.58 -17.31 -7.34
C PRO A 215 4.35 -17.62 -6.47
N GLY A 216 3.96 -18.88 -6.38
CA GLY A 216 2.82 -19.32 -5.57
C GLY A 216 1.96 -20.37 -6.28
N GLY A 217 1.68 -21.44 -5.55
CA GLY A 217 0.71 -22.50 -5.77
C GLY A 217 0.25 -22.83 -7.20
N THR A 218 -1.05 -23.13 -7.31
CA THR A 218 -1.73 -23.57 -8.55
C THR A 218 -2.47 -22.43 -9.27
N ALA A 219 -2.42 -21.22 -8.72
CA ALA A 219 -3.11 -20.04 -9.24
C ALA A 219 -2.63 -19.63 -10.63
N GLY A 220 -1.31 -19.74 -10.87
CA GLY A 220 -0.72 -19.26 -12.12
C GLY A 220 -0.79 -17.74 -12.27
N SER A 221 -0.88 -17.01 -11.16
CA SER A 221 -0.90 -15.55 -11.11
C SER A 221 0.31 -14.97 -11.85
N ARG A 222 0.05 -13.93 -12.63
CA ARG A 222 1.05 -13.28 -13.47
C ARG A 222 0.68 -11.83 -13.68
N ASP A 223 1.71 -11.01 -13.76
CA ASP A 223 1.64 -9.68 -14.33
C ASP A 223 1.89 -9.81 -15.84
N ARG A 224 0.89 -9.43 -16.64
CA ARG A 224 0.98 -9.53 -18.11
C ARG A 224 1.67 -8.34 -18.76
N TYR A 225 1.84 -7.24 -18.03
CA TYR A 225 2.36 -5.98 -18.55
C TYR A 225 3.43 -5.42 -17.60
N PRO A 226 4.49 -6.19 -17.29
CA PRO A 226 5.52 -5.75 -16.36
C PRO A 226 6.23 -4.50 -16.91
N LEU A 227 6.45 -3.50 -16.05
CA LEU A 227 7.17 -2.28 -16.43
C LEU A 227 8.66 -2.58 -16.59
N MET A 228 9.28 -2.02 -17.64
CA MET A 228 10.72 -2.15 -17.88
C MET A 228 11.56 -1.27 -16.95
N ASN A 229 11.06 -0.09 -16.58
CA ASN A 229 11.70 0.81 -15.62
C ASN A 229 10.69 1.30 -14.56
N PRO A 230 11.16 1.61 -13.34
CA PRO A 230 10.29 2.15 -12.29
C PRO A 230 9.72 3.53 -12.63
N THR A 231 10.31 4.25 -13.59
CA THR A 231 9.84 5.56 -14.06
C THR A 231 8.75 5.48 -15.13
N ASP A 232 8.47 4.29 -15.66
CA ASP A 232 7.53 4.09 -16.78
C ASP A 232 6.06 4.02 -16.31
N MET A 233 5.79 4.46 -15.06
CA MET A 233 4.43 4.50 -14.49
C MET A 233 3.48 5.47 -15.21
N THR A 234 4.00 6.33 -16.08
CA THR A 234 3.19 7.02 -17.09
C THR A 234 3.12 6.16 -18.34
N PRO A 235 1.94 5.61 -18.73
CA PRO A 235 1.82 4.87 -19.98
C PRO A 235 2.35 5.73 -21.13
N PRO A 236 3.07 5.16 -22.12
CA PRO A 236 3.42 5.89 -23.32
C PRO A 236 2.16 6.53 -23.88
N LYS A 237 2.27 7.81 -24.25
CA LYS A 237 1.23 8.43 -25.07
C LYS A 237 1.12 7.56 -26.31
N THR A 238 -0.02 6.88 -26.47
CA THR A 238 -0.34 6.18 -27.69
C THR A 238 -0.18 7.19 -28.82
N LYS A 239 0.78 6.98 -29.71
CA LYS A 239 0.91 7.77 -30.94
C LYS A 239 -0.29 7.44 -31.81
N CYS A 240 -1.40 8.13 -31.58
CA CYS A 240 -2.52 8.13 -32.50
C CYS A 240 -2.19 9.15 -33.60
N GLU A 241 -1.38 8.73 -34.58
CA GLU A 241 -1.17 9.50 -35.79
C GLU A 241 -2.33 9.17 -36.75
N LEU A 242 -3.22 10.13 -36.96
CA LEU A 242 -4.16 10.13 -38.08
C LEU A 242 -3.38 10.62 -39.31
N GLU A 243 -3.10 9.75 -40.27
CA GLU A 243 -2.79 10.20 -41.63
C GLU A 243 -4.09 10.73 -42.23
N GLY A 244 -4.21 12.05 -42.30
CA GLY A 244 -5.24 12.70 -43.09
C GLY A 244 -4.82 12.68 -44.55
N ASP A 245 -5.51 11.88 -45.37
CA ASP A 245 -5.44 12.00 -46.82
C ASP A 245 -5.77 13.44 -47.22
N LEU A 246 -4.77 14.15 -47.75
CA LEU A 246 -4.98 15.35 -48.55
C LEU A 246 -4.74 14.97 -50.01
N GLU A 247 -5.71 14.28 -50.61
CA GLU A 247 -5.88 14.37 -52.06
C GLU A 247 -6.66 15.66 -52.36
N GLY A 248 -6.01 16.55 -53.11
CA GLY A 248 -6.60 17.72 -53.74
C GLY A 248 -7.09 17.45 -55.16
#